data_AF-A0A259LRN0-F1
#
_entry.id   AF-A0A259LRN0-F1
#
_cell.length_a   1.000
_cell.length_b   1.000
_cell.length_c   1.000
_cell.angle_alpha   90.00
_cell.angle_beta   90.00
_cell.angle_gamma   90.00
#
_symmetry.space_group_name_H-M   'P 1'
#
loop_
_entity.id
_entity.type
_entity.pdbx_description
1 polymer ?
#
loop_
_entity_poly.entity_id
_entity_poly.type
_entity_poly.pdbx_seq_one_letter_code
_entity_poly.pdbx_strand_id
1 'polypeptide(L)'
;MLTLFTGQGPRWSHTHLSESQLWRLFRSWLKKARLDPSLYGLHSLRRTFPTHIYQQTGNLRAAQLLLGHASIESTKEYIGTEQAEALEIARKYHL
;
A
#
# COMPACT_ATOMS: atom_id res chain seq x y z
N MET A 1 11.02 23.13 2.76
CA MET A 1 10.52 21.81 2.34
C MET A 1 9.95 21.97 0.95
N LEU A 2 10.63 21.45 -0.09
CA LEU A 2 10.14 21.53 -1.47
C LEU A 2 8.91 20.65 -1.63
N THR A 3 7.80 21.26 -2.02
CA THR A 3 6.51 20.61 -2.18
C THR A 3 6.47 19.89 -3.54
N LEU A 4 6.75 18.59 -3.59
CA LEU A 4 6.76 17.82 -4.85
C LEU A 4 5.38 17.79 -5.53
N PHE A 5 4.30 17.88 -4.75
CA PHE A 5 2.92 17.90 -5.25
C PHE A 5 2.15 19.11 -4.70
N THR A 6 1.71 19.99 -5.60
CA THR A 6 0.97 21.20 -5.27
C THR A 6 -0.54 20.99 -5.27
N GLY A 7 -1.25 21.80 -4.49
CA GLY A 7 -2.70 21.76 -4.42
C GLY A 7 -3.36 22.15 -5.75
N GLN A 8 -4.49 21.52 -6.06
CA GLN A 8 -5.20 21.79 -7.32
C GLN A 8 -6.03 23.07 -7.27
N GLY A 9 -5.81 23.96 -8.25
CA GLY A 9 -6.56 25.19 -8.50
C GLY A 9 -5.70 26.45 -8.34
N PRO A 10 -6.09 27.59 -8.96
CA PRO A 10 -5.30 28.82 -8.93
C PRO A 10 -5.06 29.35 -7.51
N ARG A 11 -5.96 29.04 -6.58
CA ARG A 11 -5.87 29.42 -5.17
C ARG A 11 -4.91 28.57 -4.33
N TRP A 12 -4.56 27.36 -4.79
CA TRP A 12 -3.86 26.34 -3.99
C TRP A 12 -2.52 25.90 -4.58
N SER A 13 -2.11 26.46 -5.71
CA SER A 13 -0.88 26.11 -6.42
C SER A 13 0.41 26.34 -5.61
N HIS A 14 0.36 27.21 -4.61
CA HIS A 14 1.47 27.52 -3.69
C HIS A 14 1.44 26.67 -2.41
N THR A 15 0.42 25.81 -2.26
CA THR A 15 0.22 24.97 -1.08
C THR A 15 0.46 23.50 -1.40
N HIS A 16 0.68 22.69 -0.37
CA HIS A 16 0.78 21.24 -0.50
C HIS A 16 -0.56 20.63 -0.92
N LEU A 17 -0.51 19.59 -1.74
CA LEU A 17 -1.67 18.77 -2.05
C LEU A 17 -2.28 18.24 -0.75
N SER A 18 -3.53 18.62 -0.47
CA SER A 18 -4.21 18.16 0.75
C SER A 18 -4.67 16.71 0.63
N GLU A 19 -4.87 16.05 1.76
CA GLU A 19 -5.38 14.67 1.79
C GLU A 19 -6.75 14.57 1.09
N SER A 20 -7.64 15.54 1.30
CA SER A 20 -8.94 15.60 0.63
C SER A 20 -8.82 15.74 -0.89
N GLN A 21 -7.84 16.51 -1.38
CA GLN A 21 -7.57 16.63 -2.82
C GLN A 21 -7.01 15.33 -3.39
N LEU A 22 -6.11 14.67 -2.67
CA LEU A 22 -5.58 13.35 -3.03
C LEU A 22 -6.71 12.30 -3.09
N TRP A 23 -7.60 12.29 -2.10
CA TRP A 23 -8.77 11.40 -2.08
C TRP A 23 -9.70 11.62 -3.27
N ARG A 24 -9.95 12.88 -3.64
CA ARG A 24 -10.77 13.21 -4.82
C ARG A 24 -10.13 12.70 -6.11
N LEU A 25 -8.82 12.86 -6.26
CA LEU A 25 -8.07 12.32 -7.40
C LEU A 25 -8.15 10.80 -7.43
N PHE A 26 -7.90 10.14 -6.30
CA PHE A 26 -7.95 8.68 -6.19
C PHE A 26 -9.33 8.12 -6.54
N ARG A 27 -10.42 8.69 -6.01
CA ARG A 27 -11.79 8.31 -6.40
C ARG A 27 -12.05 8.47 -7.90
N SER A 28 -11.51 9.52 -8.52
CA SER A 28 -11.63 9.71 -9.96
C SER A 28 -10.92 8.60 -10.76
N TRP A 29 -9.77 8.12 -10.27
CA TRP A 29 -9.04 7.00 -10.88
C TRP A 29 -9.78 5.68 -10.70
N LEU A 30 -10.32 5.41 -9.52
CA LEU A 30 -11.14 4.21 -9.27
C LEU A 30 -12.35 4.15 -10.22
N LYS A 31 -13.05 5.28 -10.40
CA LYS A 31 -14.16 5.37 -11.35
C LYS A 31 -13.71 5.07 -12.80
N LYS A 32 -12.56 5.61 -13.22
CA LYS A 32 -11.99 5.33 -14.56
C LYS A 32 -11.60 3.86 -14.72
N ALA A 33 -11.11 3.23 -13.65
CA ALA A 33 -10.76 1.81 -13.62
C ALA A 33 -11.99 0.89 -13.45
N ARG A 34 -13.22 1.43 -13.35
CA ARG A 34 -14.46 0.67 -13.07
C ARG A 34 -14.39 -0.12 -11.75
N LEU A 35 -13.69 0.42 -10.75
CA LEU A 35 -13.61 -0.14 -9.40
C LEU A 35 -14.59 0.58 -8.47
N ASP A 36 -15.18 -0.16 -7.54
CA ASP A 36 -16.08 0.41 -6.52
C ASP A 36 -15.29 1.22 -5.48
N PRO A 37 -15.47 2.55 -5.39
CA PRO A 37 -14.78 3.38 -4.41
C PRO A 37 -15.08 3.07 -2.94
N SER A 38 -16.12 2.29 -2.64
CA SER A 38 -16.41 1.83 -1.28
C SER A 38 -15.41 0.76 -0.79
N LEU A 39 -14.80 0.03 -1.72
CA LEU A 39 -13.90 -1.09 -1.43
C LEU A 39 -12.42 -0.69 -1.37
N TYR A 40 -12.06 0.45 -1.96
CA TYR A 40 -10.67 0.87 -2.10
C TYR A 40 -10.41 2.22 -1.47
N GLY A 41 -9.41 2.25 -0.58
CA GLY A 41 -8.88 3.48 0.02
C GLY A 41 -7.42 3.73 -0.33
N LEU A 42 -6.92 4.93 -0.01
CA LEU A 42 -5.49 5.25 -0.13
C LEU A 42 -4.62 4.28 0.70
N HIS A 43 -5.14 3.85 1.86
CA HIS A 43 -4.47 2.82 2.66
C HIS A 43 -4.44 1.46 1.96
N SER A 44 -5.50 1.08 1.25
CA SER A 44 -5.52 -0.13 0.43
C SER A 44 -4.41 -0.09 -0.62
N LEU A 45 -4.22 1.05 -1.29
CA LEU A 45 -3.15 1.24 -2.27
C LEU A 45 -1.75 1.12 -1.63
N ARG A 46 -1.55 1.72 -0.44
CA ARG A 46 -0.30 1.59 0.31
C ARG A 46 0.02 0.14 0.67
N ARG A 47 -1.00 -0.67 0.97
CA ARG A 47 -0.85 -2.10 1.28
C ARG A 47 -0.49 -2.93 0.07
N THR A 48 -1.10 -2.67 -1.08
CA THR A 48 -1.00 -3.55 -2.25
C THR A 48 0.43 -3.73 -2.73
N PHE A 49 1.22 -2.66 -2.82
CA PHE A 49 2.55 -2.74 -3.41
C PHE A 49 3.53 -3.61 -2.59
N PRO A 50 3.71 -3.41 -1.27
CA PRO A 50 4.62 -4.23 -0.48
C PRO A 50 4.14 -5.67 -0.31
N THR A 51 2.83 -5.89 -0.15
CA THR A 51 2.25 -7.25 -0.15
C THR A 51 2.54 -7.97 -1.47
N HIS A 52 2.41 -7.29 -2.61
CA HIS A 52 2.69 -7.88 -3.92
C HIS A 52 4.17 -8.22 -4.09
N ILE A 53 5.09 -7.32 -3.69
CA ILE A 53 6.53 -7.58 -3.73
C ILE A 53 6.87 -8.81 -2.89
N TYR A 54 6.32 -8.90 -1.69
CA TYR A 54 6.53 -10.05 -0.83
C TYR A 54 5.99 -11.35 -1.47
N GLN A 55 4.77 -11.34 -2.01
CA GLN A 55 4.19 -12.51 -2.69
C GLN A 55 5.03 -13.00 -3.88
N GLN A 56 5.71 -12.09 -4.59
CA GLN A 56 6.55 -12.44 -5.74
C GLN A 56 7.96 -12.90 -5.33
N THR A 57 8.49 -12.41 -4.22
CA THR A 57 9.92 -12.57 -3.88
C THR A 57 10.18 -13.39 -2.63
N GLY A 58 9.19 -13.59 -1.76
CA GLY A 58 9.35 -14.12 -0.40
C GLY A 58 10.20 -13.24 0.51
N ASN A 59 10.62 -12.05 0.07
CA ASN A 59 11.56 -11.22 0.82
C ASN A 59 10.82 -10.23 1.73
N LEU A 60 10.53 -10.68 2.95
CA LEU A 60 9.86 -9.87 3.97
C LEU A 60 10.65 -8.61 4.35
N ARG A 61 11.99 -8.67 4.33
CA ARG A 61 12.85 -7.53 4.64
C ARG A 61 12.75 -6.43 3.58
N ALA A 62 12.64 -6.80 2.30
CA ALA A 62 12.39 -5.85 1.22
C ALA A 62 11.03 -5.16 1.40
N ALA A 63 9.98 -5.93 1.70
CA ALA A 63 8.65 -5.37 1.97
C ALA A 63 8.65 -4.41 3.17
N GLN A 64 9.36 -4.73 4.25
CA GLN A 64 9.52 -3.84 5.42
C GLN A 64 10.14 -2.50 5.02
N LEU A 65 11.25 -2.52 4.28
CA LEU A 65 11.95 -1.30 3.85
C LEU A 65 11.06 -0.42 2.97
N LEU A 66 10.28 -1.04 2.07
CA LEU A 66 9.32 -0.34 1.21
C LEU A 66 8.15 0.27 1.99
N LEU A 67 7.73 -0.37 3.10
CA LEU A 67 6.68 0.15 3.98
C LEU A 67 7.19 1.26 4.92
N GLY A 68 8.50 1.29 5.17
CA GLY A 68 9.13 2.16 6.17
C GLY A 68 8.84 1.73 7.61
N HIS A 69 8.58 0.43 7.83
CA HIS A 69 8.28 -0.11 9.15
C HIS A 69 9.54 -0.24 10.01
N ALA A 70 9.43 0.14 11.29
CA ALA A 70 10.54 0.06 12.23
C ALA A 70 10.94 -1.39 12.58
N SER A 71 9.98 -2.33 12.54
CA SER A 71 10.21 -3.73 12.90
C SER A 71 9.70 -4.70 11.83
N ILE A 72 10.30 -5.90 11.78
CA ILE A 72 9.84 -6.99 10.93
C ILE A 72 8.47 -7.50 11.42
N GLU A 73 8.27 -7.66 12.74
CA GLU A 73 6.97 -8.03 13.33
C GLU A 73 5.81 -7.17 12.84
N SER A 74 5.95 -5.83 12.86
CA SER A 74 4.88 -4.94 12.35
C SER A 74 4.61 -5.13 10.87
N THR A 75 5.58 -5.63 10.10
CA THR A 75 5.39 -5.99 8.68
C THR A 75 4.67 -7.33 8.54
N LYS A 76 4.98 -8.33 9.37
CA LYS A 76 4.28 -9.63 9.38
C LYS A 76 2.81 -9.47 9.71
N GLU A 77 2.49 -8.74 10.79
CA GLU A 77 1.11 -8.46 11.20
C GLU A 77 0.34 -7.70 10.10
N TYR A 78 1.01 -6.75 9.44
CA TYR A 78 0.42 -5.92 8.40
C TYR A 78 0.13 -6.68 7.09
N ILE A 79 0.96 -7.65 6.72
CA ILE A 79 0.76 -8.47 5.51
C ILE A 79 -0.12 -9.70 5.83
N GLY A 80 -0.12 -10.21 7.06
CA GLY A 80 -0.99 -11.30 7.52
C GLY A 80 -0.56 -12.69 7.05
N THR A 81 0.75 -12.99 7.03
CA THR A 81 1.31 -14.13 6.28
C THR A 81 1.63 -15.37 7.11
N GLU A 82 1.55 -15.30 8.44
CA GLU A 82 2.03 -16.37 9.33
C GLU A 82 1.38 -17.74 9.06
N GLN A 83 0.05 -17.80 8.95
CA GLN A 83 -0.64 -19.09 8.74
C GLN A 83 -0.48 -19.62 7.31
N ALA A 84 -0.50 -18.75 6.30
CA ALA A 84 -0.40 -19.15 4.90
C ALA A 84 0.99 -19.71 4.56
N GLU A 85 2.06 -19.07 5.04
CA GLU A 85 3.43 -19.57 4.89
C GLU A 85 3.64 -20.88 5.63
N ALA A 86 3.17 -20.99 6.87
CA ALA A 86 3.32 -22.23 7.64
C ALA A 86 2.67 -23.43 6.94
N LEU A 87 1.46 -23.23 6.39
CA LEU A 87 0.76 -24.22 5.57
C LEU A 87 1.51 -24.56 4.28
N GLU A 88 2.13 -23.58 3.62
CA GLU A 88 2.89 -23.82 2.40
C GLU A 88 4.19 -24.60 2.66
N ILE A 89 4.89 -24.26 3.74
CA ILE A 89 6.08 -24.98 4.20
C ILE A 89 5.70 -26.41 4.57
N ALA A 90 4.62 -26.62 5.33
CA ALA A 90 4.15 -27.96 5.68
C ALA A 90 3.88 -28.80 4.43
N ARG A 91 3.15 -28.26 3.45
CA ARG A 91 2.93 -28.92 2.16
C ARG A 91 4.22 -29.25 1.41
N LYS A 92 5.19 -28.32 1.39
CA LYS A 92 6.46 -28.47 0.66
C LYS A 92 7.36 -29.56 1.28
N TYR A 93 7.33 -29.71 2.60
CA TYR A 93 8.14 -30.69 3.32
C TYR A 93 7.37 -31.96 3.72
N HIS A 94 6.13 -32.12 3.21
CA HIS A 94 5.24 -33.25 3.53
C HIS A 94 5.04 -33.47 5.04
N LEU A 95 4.97 -32.37 5.79
CA LEU A 95 4.59 -32.35 7.21
C LEU A 95 3.07 -32.26 7.37
#